data_AF-A0A238BNX4-F1
#
_entry.id   AF-A0A238BNX4-F1
#
_cell.length_a   1.000
_cell.length_b   1.000
_cell.length_c   1.000
_cell.angle_alpha   90.00
_cell.angle_beta   90.00
_cell.angle_gamma   90.00
#
_symmetry.space_group_name_H-M   'P 1'
#
loop_
_entity.id
_entity.type
_entity.pdbx_description
1 polymer ?
#
loop_
_entity_poly.entity_id
_entity_poly.type
_entity_poly.pdbx_seq_one_letter_code
_entity_poly.pdbx_strand_id
1 'polypeptide(L)'
;MPSLKEFLENNVRRLQRRIGGETLISSLKKKQPSSSTHSEKCCNFTDEIWNTIFLECSPFDLYSWRRVSKNFKRIIDSRFNNILYLHADRRNIASILGNFYRHPRAQILLSLDIHSAIFIIHERWTPKDITKLFQAMQLLAPSIRNVSVNIGTFFSIP
;
A
#
# COMPACT_ATOMS: atom_id res chain seq x y z
N MET A 1 -17.48 -24.72 4.82
CA MET A 1 -16.46 -23.70 4.50
C MET A 1 -17.12 -22.66 3.63
N PRO A 2 -17.13 -21.37 4.01
CA PRO A 2 -17.73 -20.33 3.16
C PRO A 2 -16.95 -20.21 1.85
N SER A 3 -17.66 -19.96 0.76
CA SER A 3 -17.04 -19.81 -0.56
C SER A 3 -16.21 -18.52 -0.62
N LEU A 4 -15.19 -18.48 -1.48
CA LEU A 4 -14.32 -17.30 -1.64
C LEU A 4 -15.12 -16.05 -2.07
N LYS A 5 -16.27 -16.27 -2.76
CA LYS A 5 -17.26 -15.26 -3.12
C LYS A 5 -17.93 -14.65 -1.89
N GLU A 6 -18.44 -15.46 -0.97
CA GLU A 6 -19.05 -14.96 0.28
C GLU A 6 -18.03 -14.24 1.17
N PHE A 7 -16.78 -14.69 1.16
CA PHE A 7 -15.70 -14.04 1.91
C PHE A 7 -15.34 -12.67 1.33
N LEU A 8 -15.25 -12.54 0.00
CA LEU A 8 -14.99 -11.27 -0.66
C LEU A 8 -16.19 -10.32 -0.55
N GLU A 9 -17.42 -10.80 -0.77
CA GLU A 9 -18.62 -9.98 -0.60
C GLU A 9 -18.75 -9.44 0.82
N ASN A 10 -18.51 -10.26 1.85
CA ASN A 10 -18.56 -9.79 3.22
C ASN A 10 -17.47 -8.76 3.54
N ASN A 11 -16.28 -8.89 2.95
CA ASN A 11 -15.19 -7.93 3.17
C ASN A 11 -15.35 -6.65 2.35
N VAL A 12 -15.87 -6.72 1.12
CA VAL A 12 -16.22 -5.56 0.28
C VAL A 12 -17.37 -4.78 0.90
N ARG A 13 -18.43 -5.46 1.38
CA ARG A 13 -19.53 -4.81 2.11
C ARG A 13 -19.09 -4.21 3.44
N ARG A 14 -18.09 -4.79 4.11
CA ARG A 14 -17.46 -4.18 5.30
C ARG A 14 -16.61 -2.97 4.93
N LEU A 15 -15.88 -3.01 3.81
CA LEU A 15 -15.10 -1.89 3.30
C LEU A 15 -16.01 -0.71 2.94
N GLN A 16 -17.11 -0.97 2.22
CA GLN A 16 -18.11 0.03 1.83
C GLN A 16 -18.81 0.65 3.05
N ARG A 17 -19.17 -0.15 4.07
CA ARG A 17 -19.73 0.39 5.33
C ARG A 17 -18.75 1.25 6.12
N ARG A 18 -17.44 0.98 6.02
CA ARG A 18 -16.41 1.79 6.68
C ARG A 18 -16.13 3.10 5.94
N ILE A 19 -16.28 3.11 4.62
CA ILE A 19 -16.14 4.30 3.77
C ILE A 19 -17.33 5.27 3.98
N GLY A 20 -18.53 4.76 4.29
CA GLY A 20 -19.71 5.59 4.56
C GLY A 20 -19.96 5.98 6.03
N GLY A 21 -19.12 5.53 6.98
CA GLY A 21 -19.44 5.56 8.41
C GLY A 21 -18.54 6.42 9.31
N GLU A 22 -17.49 7.07 8.81
CA GLU A 22 -16.51 7.78 9.64
C GLU A 22 -16.38 9.26 9.28
N THR A 23 -17.49 10.00 9.34
CA THR A 23 -17.45 11.40 9.80
C THR A 23 -17.81 11.41 11.28
N LEU A 24 -17.00 12.09 12.08
CA LEU A 24 -17.13 12.36 13.53
C LEU A 24 -16.40 11.39 14.46
N ILE A 25 -15.13 11.67 14.77
CA ILE A 25 -14.68 11.67 16.17
C ILE A 25 -13.73 12.86 16.39
N SER A 26 -14.31 13.94 16.92
CA SER A 26 -13.61 15.03 17.57
C SER A 26 -13.11 14.62 18.97
N SER A 27 -11.99 15.24 19.36
CA SER A 27 -11.54 15.49 20.73
C SER A 27 -10.90 14.35 21.55
N LEU A 28 -9.59 14.44 21.71
CA LEU A 28 -8.87 13.94 22.89
C LEU A 28 -7.77 14.94 23.26
N LYS A 29 -8.11 15.83 24.21
CA LYS A 29 -7.13 16.61 24.98
C LYS A 29 -6.30 15.66 25.85
N LYS A 30 -4.97 15.76 25.82
CA LYS A 30 -4.13 15.81 27.04
C LYS A 30 -2.63 16.05 26.76
N LYS A 31 -2.13 17.02 27.51
CA LYS A 31 -0.80 17.19 28.16
C LYS A 31 0.41 17.59 27.30
N GLN A 32 0.89 18.81 27.60
CA GLN A 32 2.26 19.29 27.42
C GLN A 32 3.29 18.31 28.00
N PRO A 33 4.43 18.11 27.34
CA PRO A 33 5.68 17.75 27.97
C PRO A 33 6.51 19.00 28.26
N SER A 34 6.96 19.10 29.50
CA SER A 34 7.96 20.03 30.02
C SER A 34 9.29 19.91 29.27
N SER A 35 9.96 21.05 29.17
CA SER A 35 11.30 21.27 28.63
C SER A 35 12.36 20.32 29.19
N SER A 36 13.14 19.72 28.29
CA SER A 36 14.52 19.32 28.57
C SER A 36 15.42 19.78 27.42
N THR A 37 16.46 20.50 27.81
CA THR A 37 17.39 21.24 26.97
C THR A 37 18.49 20.28 26.52
N HIS A 38 18.40 19.78 25.28
CA HIS A 38 19.54 19.42 24.43
C HIS A 38 19.01 19.40 22.99
N SER A 39 18.94 20.60 22.40
CA SER A 39 18.71 20.79 20.97
C SER A 39 19.99 20.36 20.25
N GLU A 40 20.17 19.05 20.06
CA GLU A 40 20.85 18.60 18.86
C GLU A 40 20.02 19.16 17.71
N LYS A 41 20.59 20.09 16.95
CA LYS A 41 20.04 20.55 15.68
C LYS A 41 19.91 19.31 14.80
N CYS A 42 18.79 18.60 14.92
CA CYS A 42 18.42 17.56 14.00
C CYS A 42 18.27 18.31 12.67
N CYS A 43 19.21 18.06 11.76
CA CYS A 43 19.17 18.53 10.39
C CYS A 43 17.95 17.89 9.74
N ASN A 44 16.77 18.44 10.03
CA ASN A 44 15.53 17.95 9.47
C ASN A 44 15.56 18.34 8.00
N PHE A 45 15.85 17.37 7.15
CA PHE A 45 15.64 17.51 5.72
C PHE A 45 14.22 18.00 5.48
N THR A 46 14.05 18.87 4.50
CA THR A 46 12.74 19.35 4.11
C THR A 46 11.91 18.22 3.51
N ASP A 47 10.60 18.40 3.46
CA ASP A 47 9.70 17.36 2.89
C ASP A 47 10.04 17.07 1.42
N GLU A 48 10.56 18.06 0.67
CA GLU A 48 11.02 17.89 -0.71
C GLU A 48 12.20 16.92 -0.80
N ILE A 49 13.19 17.07 0.09
CA ILE A 49 14.35 16.17 0.12
C ILE A 49 13.91 14.76 0.51
N TRP A 50 13.04 14.62 1.50
CA TRP A 50 12.49 13.31 1.86
C TRP A 50 11.71 12.67 0.72
N ASN A 51 10.93 13.45 -0.04
CA ASN A 51 10.27 12.96 -1.25
C ASN A 51 11.28 12.42 -2.25
N THR A 52 12.38 13.14 -2.52
CA THR A 52 13.42 12.66 -3.43
C THR A 52 14.08 11.36 -2.95
N ILE A 53 14.38 11.24 -1.66
CA ILE A 53 14.92 10.01 -1.08
C ILE A 53 13.91 8.86 -1.22
N PHE A 54 12.64 9.12 -0.94
CA PHE A 54 11.60 8.11 -1.04
C PHE A 54 11.32 7.70 -2.49
N LEU A 55 11.55 8.55 -3.50
CA LEU A 55 11.44 8.18 -4.91
C LEU A 55 12.38 7.02 -5.28
N GLU A 56 13.59 7.03 -4.72
CA GLU A 56 14.61 5.99 -4.93
C GLU A 56 14.42 4.75 -4.03
N CYS A 57 13.53 4.80 -3.04
CA CYS A 57 13.29 3.67 -2.14
C CYS A 57 12.37 2.62 -2.77
N SER A 58 12.56 1.35 -2.36
CA SER A 58 11.61 0.31 -2.74
C SER A 58 10.23 0.56 -2.10
N PRO A 59 9.13 0.17 -2.75
CA PRO A 59 7.79 0.30 -2.20
C PRO A 59 7.60 -0.43 -0.85
N PHE A 60 8.37 -1.50 -0.61
CA PHE A 60 8.35 -2.24 0.64
C PHE A 60 9.10 -1.50 1.75
N ASP A 61 10.18 -0.80 1.41
CA ASP A 61 10.89 0.07 2.35
C ASP A 61 10.02 1.27 2.72
N LEU A 62 9.32 1.88 1.76
CA LEU A 62 8.36 2.95 2.03
C LEU A 62 7.30 2.52 3.06
N TYR A 63 6.77 1.30 2.93
CA TYR A 63 5.85 0.76 3.92
C TYR A 63 6.47 0.65 5.32
N SER A 64 7.76 0.34 5.40
CA SER A 64 8.51 0.24 6.66
C SER A 64 8.79 1.64 7.25
N TRP A 65 9.27 2.58 6.43
CA TRP A 65 9.51 3.99 6.78
C TRP A 65 8.28 4.71 7.31
N ARG A 66 7.11 4.36 6.78
CA ARG A 66 5.81 4.86 7.26
C ARG A 66 5.60 4.65 8.76
N ARG A 67 6.21 3.62 9.36
CA ARG A 67 6.07 3.30 10.79
C ARG A 67 7.08 4.03 11.68
N VAL A 68 8.11 4.64 11.09
CA VAL A 68 9.21 5.27 11.82
C VAL A 68 8.80 6.61 12.41
N SER A 69 8.06 7.44 11.66
CA SER A 69 7.61 8.75 12.15
C SER A 69 6.25 9.16 11.58
N LYS A 70 5.53 10.01 12.31
CA LYS A 70 4.27 10.61 11.81
C LYS A 70 4.50 11.47 10.56
N ASN A 71 5.66 12.13 10.46
CA ASN A 71 5.99 12.93 9.28
C ASN A 71 6.17 12.04 8.04
N PHE A 72 6.96 10.97 8.16
CA PHE A 72 7.16 10.03 7.06
C PHE A 72 5.85 9.36 6.66
N LYS A 73 5.01 9.00 7.64
CA LYS A 73 3.67 8.52 7.35
C LYS A 73 2.88 9.50 6.49
N ARG A 74 2.86 10.79 6.83
CA ARG A 74 2.16 11.83 6.07
C ARG A 74 2.66 11.92 4.62
N ILE A 75 3.98 11.99 4.44
CA ILE A 75 4.62 12.11 3.12
C ILE A 75 4.33 10.87 2.26
N ILE A 76 4.55 9.69 2.83
CA ILE A 76 4.37 8.40 2.14
C ILE A 76 2.89 8.13 1.84
N ASP A 77 1.98 8.42 2.78
CA ASP A 77 0.54 8.29 2.56
C ASP A 77 0.07 9.25 1.46
N SER A 78 0.61 10.48 1.40
CA SER A 78 0.33 11.41 0.29
C SER A 78 0.76 10.84 -1.07
N ARG A 79 1.92 10.17 -1.12
CA ARG A 79 2.37 9.50 -2.34
C ARG A 79 1.48 8.32 -2.71
N PHE A 80 1.13 7.47 -1.75
CA PHE A 80 0.23 6.34 -2.02
C PHE A 80 -1.16 6.79 -2.45
N ASN A 81 -1.63 7.93 -1.93
CA ASN A 81 -2.89 8.54 -2.34
C ASN A 81 -2.85 9.16 -3.75
N ASN A 82 -1.68 9.30 -4.37
CA ASN A 82 -1.56 9.77 -5.75
C ASN A 82 -1.62 8.64 -6.78
N ILE A 83 -1.71 7.38 -6.32
CA ILE A 83 -1.77 6.20 -7.19
C ILE A 83 -3.23 5.99 -7.62
N LEU A 84 -3.49 6.25 -8.89
CA LEU A 84 -4.83 6.19 -9.47
C LEU A 84 -5.09 4.87 -10.19
N TYR A 85 -4.04 4.23 -10.69
CA TYR A 85 -4.12 3.04 -11.52
C TYR A 85 -3.44 1.87 -10.83
N LEU A 86 -4.17 0.77 -10.69
CA LEU A 86 -3.64 -0.47 -10.15
C LEU A 86 -3.74 -1.57 -11.20
N HIS A 87 -2.59 -2.13 -11.58
CA HIS A 87 -2.54 -3.31 -12.44
C HIS A 87 -2.05 -4.51 -11.64
N ALA A 88 -2.77 -5.63 -11.70
CA ALA A 88 -2.33 -6.90 -11.13
C ALA A 88 -2.30 -7.97 -12.21
N ASP A 89 -1.15 -8.62 -12.41
CA ASP A 89 -0.96 -9.64 -13.42
C ASP A 89 -0.44 -10.95 -12.81
N ARG A 90 -0.84 -12.09 -13.37
CA ARG A 90 -0.31 -13.41 -13.00
C ARG A 90 0.61 -13.93 -14.11
N ARG A 91 1.91 -13.96 -13.83
CA ARG A 91 2.95 -14.40 -14.79
C ARG A 91 4.12 -15.08 -14.10
N ASN A 92 4.92 -15.81 -14.86
CA ASN A 92 6.20 -16.31 -14.39
C ASN A 92 7.16 -15.14 -14.07
N ILE A 93 7.43 -14.94 -12.78
CA ILE A 93 8.37 -13.91 -12.28
C ILE A 93 9.76 -14.06 -12.88
N ALA A 94 10.21 -15.27 -13.19
CA ALA A 94 11.54 -15.49 -13.77
C ALA A 94 11.68 -14.95 -15.19
N SER A 95 10.57 -14.78 -15.93
CA SER A 95 10.59 -14.23 -17.29
C SER A 95 10.36 -12.72 -17.35
N ILE A 96 10.16 -12.06 -16.20
CA ILE A 96 9.88 -10.64 -16.13
C ILE A 96 11.18 -9.85 -16.10
N LEU A 97 11.31 -8.95 -17.06
CA LEU A 97 12.40 -7.97 -17.17
C LEU A 97 11.86 -6.59 -16.76
N GLY A 98 12.70 -5.79 -16.10
CA GLY A 98 12.40 -4.40 -15.74
C GLY A 98 12.59 -4.07 -14.26
N ASN A 99 12.31 -2.82 -13.91
CA ASN A 99 12.46 -2.29 -12.55
C ASN A 99 11.29 -2.69 -11.65
N PHE A 100 11.38 -3.91 -11.14
CA PHE A 100 10.45 -4.46 -10.16
C PHE A 100 11.16 -4.76 -8.85
N TYR A 101 10.49 -4.42 -7.76
CA TYR A 101 10.92 -4.79 -6.43
C TYR A 101 10.29 -6.12 -6.04
N ARG A 102 11.10 -7.05 -5.53
CA ARG A 102 10.63 -8.35 -5.07
C ARG A 102 10.25 -8.29 -3.60
N HIS A 103 9.05 -8.78 -3.28
CA HIS A 103 8.64 -8.90 -1.89
C HIS A 103 9.52 -9.94 -1.17
N PRO A 104 10.03 -9.65 0.04
CA PRO A 104 11.03 -10.52 0.70
C PRO A 104 10.49 -11.88 1.14
N ARG A 105 9.16 -11.99 1.35
CA ARG A 105 8.51 -13.20 1.91
C ARG A 105 7.38 -13.76 1.04
N ALA A 106 7.20 -13.24 -0.17
CA ALA A 106 6.09 -13.59 -1.05
C ALA A 106 6.57 -13.60 -2.50
N GLN A 107 5.93 -14.40 -3.35
CA GLN A 107 6.22 -14.47 -4.77
C GLN A 107 5.48 -13.35 -5.53
N ILE A 108 5.77 -12.11 -5.17
CA ILE A 108 5.15 -10.91 -5.71
C ILE A 108 6.25 -9.93 -6.11
N LEU A 109 6.11 -9.39 -7.30
CA LEU A 109 6.83 -8.22 -7.78
C LEU A 109 5.92 -7.00 -7.69
N LEU A 110 6.50 -5.86 -7.34
CA LEU A 110 5.81 -4.58 -7.30
C LEU A 110 6.67 -3.53 -8.00
N SER A 111 6.07 -2.83 -8.95
CA SER A 111 6.60 -1.58 -9.47
C SER A 111 5.66 -0.46 -9.09
N LEU A 112 6.24 0.67 -8.68
CA LEU A 112 5.51 1.83 -8.23
C LEU A 112 5.98 3.05 -9.01
N ASP A 113 5.06 3.66 -9.72
CA ASP A 113 5.25 4.90 -10.43
C ASP A 113 4.52 6.05 -9.69
N ILE A 114 4.55 7.25 -10.24
CA ILE A 114 3.91 8.45 -9.68
C ILE A 114 2.39 8.24 -9.53
N HIS A 115 1.75 7.62 -10.53
CA HIS A 115 0.29 7.44 -10.58
C HIS A 115 -0.17 6.00 -10.74
N SER A 116 0.76 5.06 -10.91
CA SER A 116 0.42 3.66 -11.17
C SER A 116 1.17 2.71 -10.23
N ALA A 117 0.51 1.62 -9.88
CA ALA A 117 1.11 0.51 -9.16
C ALA A 117 0.86 -0.78 -9.94
N ILE A 118 1.93 -1.50 -10.23
CA ILE A 118 1.89 -2.75 -10.98
C ILE A 118 2.33 -3.88 -10.06
N PHE A 119 1.40 -4.76 -9.73
CA PHE A 119 1.66 -6.03 -9.07
C PHE A 119 1.82 -7.11 -10.12
N ILE A 120 2.89 -7.91 -10.01
CA ILE A 120 3.00 -9.15 -10.76
C ILE A 120 3.16 -10.29 -9.77
N ILE A 121 2.25 -11.24 -9.84
CA ILE A 121 2.21 -12.39 -8.96
C ILE A 121 2.63 -13.63 -9.73
N HIS A 122 3.45 -14.46 -9.09
CA HIS A 122 3.93 -15.68 -9.70
C HIS A 122 2.77 -16.62 -10.05
N GLU A 123 2.91 -17.33 -11.17
CA GLU A 123 1.92 -18.34 -11.59
C GLU A 123 1.67 -19.42 -10.53
N ARG A 124 2.70 -19.78 -9.76
CA ARG A 124 2.63 -20.76 -8.66
C ARG A 124 2.42 -20.10 -7.28
N TRP A 125 1.59 -19.06 -7.22
CA TRP A 125 1.28 -18.38 -5.97
C TRP A 125 0.65 -19.31 -4.92
N THR A 126 0.97 -19.02 -3.67
CA THR A 126 0.36 -19.65 -2.50
C THR A 126 -0.73 -18.75 -1.91
N PRO A 127 -1.63 -19.27 -1.06
CA PRO A 127 -2.61 -18.43 -0.36
C PRO A 127 -1.99 -17.30 0.48
N LYS A 128 -0.74 -17.48 0.93
CA LYS A 128 0.03 -16.44 1.64
C LYS A 128 0.33 -15.26 0.73
N ASP A 129 0.69 -15.52 -0.52
CA ASP A 129 0.96 -14.49 -1.52
C ASP A 129 -0.31 -13.71 -1.85
N ILE A 130 -1.44 -14.41 -2.02
CA ILE A 130 -2.75 -13.78 -2.23
C ILE A 130 -3.10 -12.84 -1.08
N THR A 131 -2.92 -13.31 0.16
CA THR A 131 -3.20 -12.49 1.35
C THR A 131 -2.33 -11.23 1.39
N LYS A 132 -1.04 -11.36 1.03
CA LYS A 132 -0.11 -10.23 0.98
C LYS A 132 -0.43 -9.25 -0.14
N LEU A 133 -0.84 -9.75 -1.31
CA LEU A 133 -1.33 -8.94 -2.41
C LEU A 133 -2.53 -8.11 -1.95
N PHE A 134 -3.55 -8.74 -1.37
CA PHE A 134 -4.74 -8.03 -0.89
C PHE A 134 -4.40 -6.98 0.18
N GLN A 135 -3.50 -7.29 1.12
CA GLN A 135 -3.02 -6.32 2.10
C GLN A 135 -2.35 -5.10 1.44
N ALA A 136 -1.54 -5.34 0.40
CA ALA A 136 -0.89 -4.27 -0.36
C ALA A 136 -1.89 -3.46 -1.19
N MET A 137 -2.87 -4.12 -1.82
CA MET A 137 -3.94 -3.44 -2.55
C MET A 137 -4.80 -2.58 -1.62
N GLN A 138 -5.16 -3.09 -0.43
CA GLN A 138 -5.93 -2.34 0.57
C GLN A 138 -5.21 -1.08 1.06
N LEU A 139 -3.88 -1.10 1.09
CA LEU A 139 -3.09 0.07 1.43
C LEU A 139 -3.24 1.19 0.39
N LEU A 140 -3.34 0.83 -0.89
CA LEU A 140 -3.46 1.75 -2.01
C LEU A 140 -4.92 2.09 -2.36
N ALA A 141 -5.86 1.23 -1.96
CA ALA A 141 -7.29 1.29 -2.26
C ALA A 141 -7.98 2.64 -2.04
N PRO A 142 -7.61 3.49 -1.04
CA PRO A 142 -8.31 4.75 -0.80
C PRO A 142 -8.32 5.73 -1.98
N SER A 143 -7.34 5.62 -2.89
CA SER A 143 -7.15 6.57 -3.99
C SER A 143 -7.25 5.96 -5.39
N ILE A 144 -7.30 4.63 -5.48
CA ILE A 144 -7.34 3.93 -6.76
C ILE A 144 -8.69 4.20 -7.43
N ARG A 145 -8.63 4.68 -8.67
CA ARG A 145 -9.81 4.89 -9.52
C ARG A 145 -10.07 3.69 -10.41
N ASN A 146 -9.01 3.11 -10.96
CA ASN A 146 -9.08 2.00 -11.90
C ASN A 146 -8.22 0.83 -11.45
N VAL A 147 -8.84 -0.35 -11.43
CA VAL A 147 -8.18 -1.62 -11.10
C VAL A 147 -8.31 -2.55 -12.31
N SER A 148 -7.19 -2.95 -12.88
CA SER A 148 -7.12 -3.96 -13.94
C SER A 148 -6.44 -5.22 -13.39
N VAL A 149 -7.13 -6.35 -13.45
CA VAL A 149 -6.63 -7.62 -12.92
C VAL A 149 -6.62 -8.66 -14.05
N ASN A 150 -5.44 -8.95 -14.56
CA ASN A 150 -5.20 -10.00 -15.55
C ASN A 150 -4.63 -11.23 -14.85
N ILE A 151 -5.52 -11.95 -14.16
CA ILE A 151 -5.21 -13.24 -13.55
C ILE A 151 -5.84 -14.28 -14.45
N GLY A 152 -5.03 -14.92 -15.31
CA GLY A 152 -5.50 -15.98 -16.22
C GLY A 152 -6.38 -16.99 -15.46
N THR A 153 -7.67 -16.99 -15.81
CA THR A 153 -8.81 -17.80 -15.33
C THR A 153 -9.50 -17.42 -13.99
N PHE A 154 -10.80 -17.12 -14.17
CA PHE A 154 -11.96 -16.99 -13.28
C PHE A 154 -12.05 -15.82 -12.28
N PHE A 155 -12.46 -14.65 -12.79
CA PHE A 155 -13.49 -13.84 -12.10
C PHE A 155 -14.40 -13.16 -13.14
N SER A 156 -15.53 -13.79 -13.43
CA SER A 156 -16.74 -13.09 -13.90
C SER A 156 -17.35 -12.38 -12.69
N ILE A 157 -17.35 -11.05 -12.73
CA ILE A 157 -17.98 -10.17 -11.74
C ILE A 157 -19.50 -10.24 -11.99
N PRO A 158 -20.33 -10.71 -11.04
CA PRO A 158 -21.75 -10.36 -11.03
C PRO A 158 -21.96 -8.92 -10.53
#